data_AF-A0A916M7A0-F1
#
_entry.id   AF-A0A916M7A0-F1
#
_cell.length_a   1.000
_cell.length_b   1.000
_cell.length_c   1.000
_cell.angle_alpha   90.00
_cell.angle_beta   90.00
_cell.angle_gamma   90.00
#
_symmetry.space_group_name_H-M   'P 1'
#
loop_
_entity.id
_entity.type
_entity.pdbx_description
1 polymer ?
#
loop_
_entity_poly.entity_id
_entity_poly.type
_entity_poly.pdbx_seq_one_letter_code
_entity_poly.pdbx_strand_id
1 'polypeptide(L)' 'AIGKRLDFLMQELNREANTLASKSVSSEITAIAVDMKLLIEQMREQVQNIE' A
#
# COMPACT_ATOMS: atom_id res chain seq x y z
N ALA A 1 14.21 7.56 -12.94
CA ALA A 1 14.81 7.46 -11.59
C ALA A 1 13.79 7.67 -10.48
N ILE A 2 12.87 8.64 -10.61
CA ILE A 2 11.83 8.92 -9.60
C ILE A 2 10.75 7.83 -9.55
N GLY A 3 10.22 7.36 -10.69
CA GLY A 3 9.22 6.29 -10.76
C GLY A 3 9.64 5.01 -10.02
N LYS A 4 10.83 4.48 -10.34
CA LYS A 4 11.43 3.33 -9.63
C LYS A 4 11.52 3.51 -8.10
N ARG A 5 11.78 4.73 -7.61
CA ARG A 5 11.78 5.00 -6.16
C ARG A 5 10.36 4.98 -5.59
N LEU A 6 9.38 5.50 -6.33
CA LEU A 6 7.98 5.47 -5.94
C LEU A 6 7.42 4.04 -5.95
N ASP A 7 7.75 3.22 -6.96
CA ASP A 7 7.33 1.80 -6.98
C ASP A 7 7.91 1.02 -5.79
N PHE A 8 9.18 1.26 -5.41
CA PHE A 8 9.74 0.70 -4.18
C PHE A 8 8.94 1.10 -2.93
N LEU A 9 8.56 2.39 -2.81
CA LEU A 9 7.73 2.84 -1.69
C LEU A 9 6.35 2.18 -1.69
N MET A 10 5.74 1.98 -2.86
CA MET A 10 4.45 1.29 -2.95
C MET A 10 4.56 -0.17 -2.50
N GLN A 11 5.66 -0.85 -2.83
CA GLN A 11 5.91 -2.21 -2.34
C GLN A 11 6.04 -2.26 -0.81
N GLU A 12 6.79 -1.33 -0.22
CA GLU A 12 6.97 -1.28 1.25
C GLU A 12 5.67 -0.92 1.97
N LEU A 13 4.87 0.01 1.43
CA LEU A 13 3.55 0.33 1.98
C LEU A 13 2.59 -0.87 1.91
N ASN A 14 2.61 -1.65 0.82
CA ASN A 14 1.78 -2.84 0.69
C ASN A 14 2.18 -3.91 1.73
N ARG A 15 3.48 -4.10 1.97
CA ARG A 15 3.98 -4.99 3.03
C ARG A 15 3.46 -4.56 4.40
N GLU A 16 3.54 -3.27 4.72
CA GLU A 16 3.07 -2.75 6.00
C GLU A 16 1.56 -2.92 6.17
N ALA A 17 0.76 -2.63 5.14
CA ALA A 17 -0.68 -2.85 5.16
C ALA A 17 -1.05 -4.34 5.37
N ASN A 18 -0.28 -5.28 4.81
CA ASN A 18 -0.46 -6.70 5.09
C ASN A 18 -0.12 -7.07 6.55
N THR A 19 0.91 -6.46 7.12
CA THR A 19 1.25 -6.64 8.54
C THR A 19 0.12 -6.14 9.43
N LEU A 20 -0.41 -4.93 9.17
CA LEU A 20 -1.55 -4.38 9.91
C LEU A 20 -2.79 -5.28 9.80
N ALA A 21 -3.14 -5.72 8.58
CA ALA A 21 -4.30 -6.59 8.37
C ALA A 21 -4.16 -7.96 9.08
N SER A 22 -2.96 -8.53 9.12
CA SER A 22 -2.72 -9.88 9.63
C SER A 22 -2.32 -9.96 11.12
N LYS A 23 -1.86 -8.85 11.71
CA LYS A 23 -1.39 -8.80 13.10
C LYS A 23 -2.22 -7.89 14.00
N SER A 24 -3.15 -7.11 13.44
CA SER A 24 -4.09 -6.35 14.26
C SER A 24 -5.04 -7.25 15.05
N VAL A 25 -5.30 -6.88 16.30
CA VAL A 25 -6.33 -7.47 17.17
C VAL A 25 -7.66 -6.72 17.05
N SER A 26 -7.64 -5.50 16.50
CA SER A 26 -8.83 -4.69 16.24
C SER A 26 -9.35 -4.91 14.83
N SER A 27 -10.64 -5.26 14.72
CA SER A 27 -11.33 -5.41 13.44
C SER A 27 -11.40 -4.09 12.66
N GLU A 28 -11.48 -2.96 13.36
CA GLU A 28 -11.45 -1.62 12.75
C GLU A 28 -10.11 -1.36 12.05
N ILE A 29 -8.99 -1.66 12.73
CA ILE A 29 -7.65 -1.51 12.14
C ILE A 29 -7.47 -2.47 10.96
N THR A 30 -8.00 -3.69 11.05
CA THR A 30 -7.97 -4.63 9.92
C THR A 30 -8.75 -4.09 8.71
N ALA A 31 -9.92 -3.48 8.94
CA ALA A 31 -10.71 -2.85 7.87
C ALA A 31 -9.96 -1.67 7.23
N ILE A 32 -9.39 -0.79 8.05
CA ILE A 32 -8.56 0.32 7.58
C ILE A 32 -7.38 -0.20 6.74
N ALA A 33 -6.72 -1.28 7.15
CA ALA A 33 -5.62 -1.88 6.40
C ALA A 33 -6.05 -2.42 5.02
N VAL A 34 -7.29 -2.90 4.88
CA VAL A 34 -7.84 -3.29 3.58
C VAL A 34 -8.05 -2.06 2.69
N ASP A 35 -8.62 -0.99 3.23
CA ASP A 35 -8.82 0.26 2.48
C ASP A 35 -7.48 0.89 2.07
N MET A 36 -6.47 0.83 2.94
CA MET A 36 -5.11 1.25 2.61
C MET A 36 -4.54 0.49 1.41
N LYS A 37 -4.78 -0.83 1.32
CA LYS A 37 -4.31 -1.63 0.17
C LYS A 37 -4.94 -1.16 -1.14
N LEU A 38 -6.21 -0.77 -1.13
CA LEU A 38 -6.87 -0.21 -2.31
C LEU A 38 -6.21 1.10 -2.76
N LEU A 39 -5.94 2.02 -1.81
CA LEU A 39 -5.28 3.29 -2.11
C LEU A 39 -3.85 3.08 -2.62
N ILE A 40 -3.10 2.11 -2.07
CA ILE A 40 -1.76 1.78 -2.54
C ILE A 40 -1.78 1.30 -3.99
N GLU A 41 -2.73 0.45 -4.38
CA GLU A 41 -2.85 0.00 -5.77
C GLU A 41 -3.20 1.16 -6.73
N GLN A 42 -4.08 2.08 -6.32
CA GLN A 42 -4.35 3.29 -7.11
C GLN A 42 -3.08 4.15 -7.27
N MET A 43 -2.29 4.30 -6.20
CA MET A 43 -1.02 5.03 -6.27
C MET A 43 -0.01 4.34 -7.19
N ARG A 44 0.04 2.99 -7.21
CA ARG A 44 0.90 2.25 -8.15
C ARG A 44 0.54 2.50 -9.60
N GLU A 45 -0.75 2.53 -9.92
CA GLU A 45 -1.23 2.88 -11.26
C GLU A 45 -0.78 4.29 -11.65
N GLN A 46 -0.89 5.27 -10.74
CA GLN A 46 -0.40 6.63 -10.99
C GLN A 46 1.12 6.68 -11.21
N VAL A 47 1.89 5.89 -10.46
CA VAL A 47 3.35 5.81 -10.62
C VAL A 47 3.71 5.24 -11.99
N GLN A 48 3.01 4.20 -12.46
CA GLN A 48 3.24 3.62 -13.78
C GLN A 48 2.89 4.58 -14.93
N ASN A 49 1.89 5.44 -14.75
CA ASN A 49 1.49 6.42 -15.76
C ASN A 49 2.52 7.56 -15.98
N ILE A 50 3.42 7.79 -15.01
CA ILE A 50 4.44 8.85 -15.07
C ILE A 50 5.86 8.33 -15.29
N GLU A 51 6.02 7.00 -15.39
CA GLU A 51 7.25 6.33 -15.81
C GLU A 51 7.45 6.38 -17.32
#